data_AF-E2SRU2-F1
#
_entry.id   AF-E2SRU2-F1
#
_cell.length_a   1.000
_cell.length_b   1.000
_cell.length_c   1.000
_cell.angle_alpha   90.00
_cell.angle_beta   90.00
_cell.angle_gamma   90.00
#
_symmetry.space_group_name_H-M   'P 1'
#
loop_
_entity.id
_entity.type
_entity.pdbx_description
1 polymer ?
#
loop_
_entity_poly.entity_id
_entity_poly.type
_entity_poly.pdbx_seq_one_letter_code
_entity_poly.pdbx_strand_id
1 'polypeptide(L)'
;MKISKASIVFYVAAVIFLAIAAFEIYQAYLTVESYKTTYTLQMSDILNLYFTGCVPYFGFAFLSYGIGEIMKKINDLTSTLRLCMEDVIEDAPQEEPEEEFCTEAVSNEVKNA
;
A
#
# COMPACT_ATOMS: atom_id res chain seq x y z
N MET A 1 2.73 -13.46 3.09
CA MET A 1 2.14 -12.09 3.03
C MET A 1 3.26 -11.06 3.14
N LYS A 2 3.74 -10.50 2.02
CA LYS A 2 4.73 -9.39 2.03
C LYS A 2 3.96 -8.08 1.96
N ILE A 3 3.87 -7.37 3.08
CA ILE A 3 3.33 -6.00 3.10
C ILE A 3 4.15 -5.17 2.09
N SER A 4 3.48 -4.52 1.13
CA SER A 4 4.14 -3.62 0.20
C SER A 4 4.81 -2.49 1.00
N LYS A 5 6.12 -2.28 0.80
CA LYS A 5 6.90 -1.22 1.45
C LYS A 5 6.31 0.18 1.23
N ALA A 6 5.42 0.37 0.24
CA ALA A 6 4.71 1.63 0.04
C ALA A 6 3.61 1.85 1.09
N SER A 7 2.85 0.81 1.44
CA SER A 7 1.73 0.92 2.40
C SER A 7 2.20 1.30 3.82
N ILE A 8 3.36 0.80 4.26
CA ILE A 8 3.92 1.14 5.58
C ILE A 8 4.22 2.64 5.70
N VAL A 9 4.63 3.29 4.61
CA VAL A 9 4.96 4.73 4.61
C VAL A 9 3.70 5.56 4.87
N PHE A 10 2.57 5.17 4.28
CA PHE A 10 1.28 5.83 4.52
C PHE A 10 0.77 5.62 5.95
N TYR A 11 0.96 4.43 6.54
CA TYR A 11 0.63 4.21 7.94
C TYR A 11 1.52 5.04 8.89
N VAL A 12 2.82 5.11 8.63
CA VAL A 12 3.74 5.93 9.43
C VAL A 12 3.39 7.42 9.32
N ALA A 13 3.07 7.90 8.10
CA ALA A 13 2.59 9.26 7.90
C ALA A 13 1.31 9.55 8.70
N ALA A 14 0.37 8.61 8.75
CA ALA A 14 -0.85 8.76 9.55
C ALA A 14 -0.55 8.96 11.03
N VAL A 15 0.37 8.18 11.60
CA VAL A 15 0.80 8.31 13.00
C VAL A 15 1.48 9.65 13.25
N ILE A 16 2.32 10.12 12.32
CA ILE A 16 2.99 11.43 12.43
C ILE A 16 1.95 12.55 12.45
N PHE A 17 0.97 12.54 11.55
CA PHE A 17 -0.10 13.55 11.55
C PHE A 17 -0.94 13.51 12.83
N LEU A 18 -1.18 12.33 13.39
CA LEU A 18 -1.87 12.16 14.67
C LEU A 18 -1.07 12.76 15.84
N ALA A 19 0.26 12.58 15.84
CA ALA A 19 1.14 13.20 16.83
C ALA A 19 1.16 14.73 16.70
N ILE A 20 1.19 15.26 15.48
CA ILE A 20 1.11 16.71 15.22
C ILE A 20 -0.25 17.25 15.71
N ALA A 21 -1.36 16.55 15.43
CA ALA A 21 -2.68 16.95 15.92
C ALA A 21 -2.73 17.04 17.45
N ALA A 22 -2.13 16.07 18.16
CA ALA A 22 -2.03 16.09 19.62
C ALA A 22 -1.18 17.26 20.13
N PHE A 23 -0.08 17.58 19.43
CA PHE A 23 0.75 18.74 19.75
C PHE A 23 0.00 20.06 19.55
N GLU A 24 -0.74 20.22 18.45
CA GLU A 24 -1.55 21.41 18.18
C GLU A 24 -2.66 21.61 19.23
N ILE A 25 -3.27 20.52 19.71
CA ILE A 25 -4.21 20.59 20.84
C ILE A 25 -3.53 21.16 22.09
N TYR A 26 -2.31 20.70 22.40
CA TYR A 26 -1.56 21.24 23.54
C TYR A 26 -1.20 22.72 23.37
N GLN A 27 -0.82 23.14 22.16
CA GLN A 27 -0.54 24.55 21.87
C GLN A 27 -1.78 25.41 22.00
N ALA A 28 -2.92 24.97 21.47
CA ALA A 28 -4.20 25.65 21.63
C ALA A 28 -4.60 25.78 23.11
N TYR A 29 -4.35 24.75 23.93
CA TYR A 29 -4.54 24.81 25.38
C TYR A 29 -3.70 25.93 26.02
N LEU A 30 -2.41 26.01 25.72
CA LEU A 30 -1.53 27.05 26.25
C LEU A 30 -1.99 28.45 25.82
N THR A 31 -2.45 28.61 24.58
CA THR A 31 -3.00 29.87 24.07
C THR A 31 -4.26 30.29 24.84
N VAL A 32 -5.20 29.37 25.07
CA VAL A 32 -6.41 29.65 25.86
C VAL A 32 -6.06 29.99 27.31
N GLU A 33 -5.11 29.25 27.90
CA GLU A 33 -4.63 29.50 29.26
C GLU A 33 -3.94 30.87 29.40
N SER A 34 -3.24 31.33 28.36
CA SER A 34 -2.71 32.69 28.34
C SER A 34 -3.83 33.72 28.24
N TYR A 35 -4.77 33.57 27.29
CA TYR A 35 -5.80 34.57 27.05
C TYR A 35 -6.85 34.71 28.17
N LYS A 36 -7.17 33.64 28.90
CA LYS A 36 -8.12 33.70 30.04
C LYS A 36 -7.66 34.64 31.16
N THR A 37 -6.36 34.95 31.22
CA THR A 37 -5.80 35.88 32.22
C THR A 37 -6.15 37.33 31.94
N THR A 38 -6.41 37.67 30.67
CA THR A 38 -6.55 39.05 30.20
C THR A 38 -7.93 39.34 29.62
N TYR A 39 -8.61 38.33 29.06
CA TYR A 39 -9.87 38.47 28.35
C TYR A 39 -10.90 37.44 28.80
N THR A 40 -12.19 37.81 28.68
CA THR A 40 -13.29 36.85 28.77
C THR A 40 -13.43 36.15 27.43
N LEU A 41 -13.17 34.85 27.39
CA LEU A 41 -13.22 34.06 26.16
C LEU A 41 -14.62 33.45 25.95
N GLN A 42 -15.13 33.57 24.72
CA GLN A 42 -16.33 32.85 24.31
C GLN A 42 -15.97 31.40 23.98
N MET A 43 -16.88 30.47 24.31
CA MET A 43 -16.66 29.04 24.03
C MET A 43 -16.49 28.75 22.53
N SER A 44 -17.18 29.52 21.67
CA SER A 44 -17.06 29.39 20.21
C SER A 44 -15.64 29.68 19.72
N ASP A 45 -14.98 30.70 20.25
CA ASP A 45 -13.63 31.08 19.82
C ASP A 45 -12.60 30.05 20.27
N ILE A 46 -12.78 29.51 21.48
CA ILE A 46 -11.96 28.42 22.00
C ILE A 46 -12.07 27.19 21.09
N LEU A 47 -13.29 26.74 20.78
CA LEU A 47 -13.51 25.59 19.91
C LEU A 47 -12.94 25.82 18.50
N ASN A 48 -13.11 27.02 17.95
CA ASN A 48 -12.60 27.36 16.63
C ASN A 48 -11.05 27.30 16.59
N LEU A 49 -10.38 27.76 17.65
CA LEU A 49 -8.93 27.65 17.78
C LEU A 49 -8.46 26.18 17.75
N TYR A 50 -9.10 25.32 18.55
CA TYR A 50 -8.77 23.89 18.53
C TYR A 50 -9.03 23.26 17.17
N PHE A 51 -10.21 23.50 16.58
CA PHE A 51 -10.56 22.88 15.31
C PHE A 51 -9.68 23.33 14.16
N THR A 52 -9.37 24.63 14.08
CA THR A 52 -8.49 25.16 13.04
C THR A 52 -7.08 24.58 13.16
N GLY A 53 -6.58 24.41 14.40
CA GLY A 53 -5.27 23.84 14.66
C GLY A 53 -5.18 22.33 14.41
N CYS A 54 -6.16 21.53 14.85
CA CYS A 54 -6.02 20.07 14.86
C CYS A 54 -6.77 19.32 13.74
N VAL A 55 -7.91 19.83 13.26
CA VAL A 55 -8.77 19.12 12.30
C VAL A 55 -8.07 18.81 10.97
N PRO A 56 -7.25 19.71 10.38
CA PRO A 56 -6.53 19.40 9.16
C PRO A 56 -5.62 18.17 9.31
N TYR A 57 -4.92 18.06 10.45
CA TYR A 57 -4.01 16.94 10.72
C TYR A 57 -4.75 15.64 10.98
N PHE A 58 -5.90 15.68 11.65
CA PHE A 58 -6.78 14.51 11.69
C PHE A 58 -7.23 14.09 10.29
N GLY A 59 -7.61 15.03 9.44
CA GLY A 59 -7.96 14.77 8.04
C GLY A 59 -6.83 14.08 7.28
N PHE A 60 -5.60 14.60 7.38
CA PHE A 60 -4.42 13.99 6.77
C PHE A 60 -4.11 12.60 7.34
N ALA A 61 -4.28 12.39 8.65
CA ALA A 61 -4.10 11.09 9.29
C ALA A 61 -5.10 10.05 8.73
N PHE A 62 -6.38 10.40 8.62
CA PHE A 62 -7.39 9.49 8.06
C PHE A 62 -7.17 9.21 6.58
N LEU A 63 -6.82 10.24 5.79
CA LEU A 63 -6.53 10.07 4.36
C LEU A 63 -5.33 9.15 4.13
N SER A 64 -4.23 9.39 4.85
CA SER A 64 -3.02 8.57 4.74
C SER A 64 -3.28 7.13 5.19
N TYR A 65 -3.99 6.93 6.31
CA TYR A 65 -4.42 5.59 6.72
C TYR A 65 -5.27 4.89 5.66
N GLY A 66 -6.27 5.59 5.10
CA GLY A 66 -7.15 5.06 4.06
C GLY A 66 -6.39 4.64 2.80
N ILE A 67 -5.46 5.47 2.33
CA ILE A 67 -4.59 5.13 1.20
C ILE A 67 -3.73 3.91 1.51
N GLY A 68 -3.19 3.81 2.73
CA GLY A 68 -2.44 2.64 3.20
C GLY A 68 -3.24 1.33 3.12
N GLU A 69 -4.51 1.35 3.52
CA GLU A 69 -5.41 0.18 3.42
C GLU A 69 -5.76 -0.17 1.97
N ILE A 70 -6.04 0.82 1.11
CA ILE A 70 -6.31 0.58 -0.31
C ILE A 70 -5.10 -0.07 -0.99
N MET A 71 -3.89 0.46 -0.76
CA MET A 71 -2.66 -0.12 -1.34
C MET A 71 -2.40 -1.55 -0.88
N LYS A 72 -2.72 -1.86 0.39
CA LYS A 72 -2.59 -3.23 0.91
C LYS A 72 -3.53 -4.18 0.17
N LYS A 73 -4.81 -3.81 0.01
CA LYS A 73 -5.80 -4.61 -0.75
C LYS A 73 -5.39 -4.82 -2.21
N ILE A 74 -4.88 -3.78 -2.89
CA ILE A 74 -4.42 -3.91 -4.29
C ILE A 74 -3.24 -4.87 -4.38
N ASN A 75 -2.30 -4.80 -3.44
CA ASN A 75 -1.12 -5.66 -3.44
C ASN A 75 -1.47 -7.13 -3.16
N ASP A 76 -2.44 -7.37 -2.27
CA ASP A 76 -2.97 -8.71 -2.00
C ASP A 76 -3.67 -9.27 -3.24
N LEU A 77 -4.52 -8.47 -3.91
CA LEU A 77 -5.18 -8.86 -5.16
C LEU A 77 -4.17 -9.20 -6.27
N THR A 78 -3.12 -8.37 -6.42
CA THR A 78 -2.07 -8.57 -7.42
C THR A 78 -1.27 -9.86 -7.14
N SER A 79 -1.04 -10.17 -5.86
CA SER A 79 -0.37 -11.40 -5.45
C SER A 79 -1.23 -12.63 -5.74
N THR A 80 -2.54 -12.57 -5.43
CA THR A 80 -3.48 -13.65 -5.76
C THR A 80 -3.60 -13.86 -7.28
N LEU A 81 -3.70 -12.77 -8.07
CA LEU A 81 -3.77 -12.86 -9.52
C LEU A 81 -2.53 -13.54 -10.11
N ARG A 82 -1.34 -13.23 -9.57
CA ARG A 82 -0.08 -13.89 -9.96
C ARG A 82 -0.12 -15.39 -9.69
N LEU A 83 -0.57 -15.81 -8.51
CA LEU A 83 -0.69 -17.22 -8.17
C LEU A 83 -1.65 -17.94 -9.12
N CYS A 84 -2.82 -17.36 -9.40
CA CYS A 84 -3.76 -17.96 -10.36
C CYS A 84 -3.21 -18.03 -11.79
N MET A 85 -2.34 -17.10 -12.21
CA MET A 85 -1.67 -17.20 -13.52
C MET A 85 -0.58 -18.27 -13.53
N GLU A 86 0.16 -18.43 -12.44
CA GLU A 86 1.18 -19.48 -12.30
C GLU A 86 0.51 -20.88 -12.33
N ASP A 87 -0.60 -21.04 -11.60
CA ASP A 87 -1.37 -22.30 -11.57
C ASP A 87 -1.91 -22.68 -12.97
N VAL A 88 -2.34 -21.70 -13.78
CA VAL A 88 -2.80 -21.95 -15.17
C VAL A 88 -1.66 -22.35 -16.11
N ILE A 89 -0.42 -21.92 -15.84
CA ILE A 89 0.76 -22.31 -16.62
C ILE A 89 1.23 -23.71 -16.23
N GLU A 90 1.12 -24.09 -14.96
CA GLU A 90 1.42 -25.46 -14.50
C GLU A 90 0.36 -26.50 -14.94
N ASP A 91 -0.91 -26.10 -15.05
CA ASP A 91 -2.01 -26.96 -15.55
C ASP A 91 -2.13 -26.99 -17.09
N ALA A 92 -1.29 -26.25 -17.81
CA ALA A 92 -1.12 -26.49 -19.24
C ALA A 92 -0.54 -27.91 -19.39
N PRO A 93 -1.20 -28.84 -20.10
CA PRO A 93 -0.71 -30.20 -20.22
C PRO A 93 0.74 -30.15 -20.69
N GLN A 94 1.63 -30.76 -19.90
CA GLN A 94 2.91 -31.19 -20.43
C GLN A 94 2.60 -32.02 -21.67
N GLU A 95 2.86 -31.46 -22.85
CA GLU A 95 3.17 -32.30 -24.01
C GLU A 95 4.45 -33.04 -23.63
N GLU A 96 4.27 -34.20 -22.98
CA GLU A 96 5.32 -35.19 -22.80
C GLU A 96 5.82 -35.66 -24.18
N PRO A 97 7.11 -35.99 -24.28
CA PRO A 97 7.93 -35.82 -25.47
C PRO A 97 7.61 -36.88 -26.52
N GLU A 98 7.46 -36.48 -27.78
CA GLU A 98 7.47 -37.46 -28.87
C GLU A 98 8.85 -38.11 -28.95
N GLU A 99 8.88 -39.39 -28.59
CA GLU A 99 10.03 -40.27 -28.54
C GLU A 99 10.83 -40.26 -29.85
N GLU A 100 12.15 -40.24 -29.68
CA GLU A 100 13.17 -40.52 -30.66
C GLU A 100 12.95 -41.89 -31.33
N PHE A 101 12.33 -41.93 -32.52
CA PHE A 101 12.35 -43.13 -33.36
C PHE A 101 13.61 -43.14 -34.22
N CYS A 102 14.69 -43.70 -33.68
CA CYS A 102 15.83 -44.15 -34.46
C CYS A 102 15.41 -45.27 -35.43
N THR A 103 15.53 -45.04 -36.73
CA THR A 103 15.81 -46.11 -37.70
C THR A 103 17.04 -45.73 -38.51
N GLU A 104 18.17 -46.31 -38.12
CA GLU A 104 19.39 -46.31 -38.91
C GLU A 104 19.36 -47.45 -39.94
N ALA A 105 19.92 -47.16 -41.12
CA ALA A 105 20.40 -48.06 -42.18
C ALA A 105 19.40 -48.72 -43.16
N VAL A 106 19.30 -48.16 -44.37
CA VAL A 106 19.56 -48.94 -45.60
C VAL A 106 20.46 -48.13 -46.55
N SER A 107 21.67 -48.66 -46.74
CA SER A 107 22.67 -48.28 -47.74
C SER A 107 22.10 -48.23 -49.16
N ASN A 108 22.53 -47.26 -49.97
CA ASN A 108 22.88 -47.51 -51.37
C ASN A 108 23.81 -46.40 -51.88
N GLU A 109 25.10 -46.73 -52.00
CA GLU A 109 26.02 -46.08 -52.93
C GLU A 109 25.47 -46.16 -54.35
N VAL A 110 25.36 -45.04 -55.09
CA VAL A 110 25.61 -45.02 -56.54
C VAL A 110 26.18 -43.65 -56.97
N LYS A 111 27.51 -43.64 -57.12
CA LYS A 111 28.35 -43.03 -58.17
C LYS A 111 28.25 -41.53 -58.53
N ASN A 112 29.42 -40.90 -58.39
CA ASN A 112 30.02 -39.94 -59.32
C ASN A 112 29.64 -40.19 -60.79
N ALA A 113 29.21 -39.13 -61.47
CA ALA A 113 29.48 -38.86 -62.89
C ALA A 113 29.49 -37.34 -63.11
#